data_AF-A0AAZ3S0S4-F1
#
_entry.id   AF-A0AAZ3S0S4-F1
#
_cell.length_a   1.000
_cell.length_b   1.000
_cell.length_c   1.000
_cell.angle_alpha   90.00
_cell.angle_beta   90.00
_cell.angle_gamma   90.00
#
_symmetry.space_group_name_H-M   'P 1'
#
loop_
_entity.id
_entity.type
_entity.pdbx_description
1 polymer ?
#
loop_
_entity_poly.entity_id
_entity_poly.type
_entity_poly.pdbx_seq_one_letter_code
_entity_poly.pdbx_strand_id
1 'polypeptide(L)'
;MKKFFSILTGNTLGSHEEFIHRLAAKRHLTEVTSLEESDVILAFCPIVSRAGTDVEAALQQIPAGKPVILVVLHHTFDPDYTVPNSSRLVTRGDEILTVDCLFHESKGLLKCQRNRKAIKKIQERLNKWPKVRQETGGKVSCCGIC
;
A
#
# COMPACT_ATOMS: atom_id res chain seq x y z
N MET A 1 11.36 4.11 -12.48
CA MET A 1 10.24 4.27 -11.52
C MET A 1 9.64 2.91 -11.20
N LYS A 2 9.12 2.76 -9.97
CA LYS A 2 8.31 1.62 -9.56
C LYS A 2 6.84 1.93 -9.85
N LYS A 3 6.08 0.95 -10.35
CA LYS A 3 4.65 1.08 -10.58
C LYS A 3 3.87 0.53 -9.38
N PHE A 4 2.86 1.24 -8.90
CA PHE A 4 1.99 0.74 -7.84
C PHE A 4 0.52 0.75 -8.27
N PHE A 5 -0.23 -0.24 -7.80
CA PHE A 5 -1.68 -0.29 -7.92
C PHE A 5 -2.30 -0.03 -6.55
N SER A 6 -3.23 0.90 -6.46
CA SER A 6 -3.90 1.24 -5.19
C SER A 6 -5.15 0.40 -4.96
N ILE A 7 -5.33 -0.10 -3.73
CA ILE A 7 -6.55 -0.77 -3.28
C ILE A 7 -7.11 0.00 -2.10
N LEU A 8 -8.40 0.31 -2.13
CA LEU A 8 -9.12 0.90 -1.00
C LEU A 8 -9.96 -0.18 -0.35
N THR A 9 -9.67 -0.54 0.91
CA THR A 9 -10.38 -1.61 1.62
C THR A 9 -11.52 -1.07 2.48
N GLY A 10 -11.90 0.19 2.27
CA GLY A 10 -12.93 0.92 3.02
C GLY A 10 -13.06 2.36 2.53
N ASN A 11 -13.99 3.12 3.10
CA ASN A 11 -14.19 4.51 2.74
C ASN A 11 -13.08 5.38 3.36
N THR A 12 -12.26 5.99 2.51
CA THR A 12 -11.14 6.85 2.91
C THR A 12 -11.45 8.35 2.79
N LEU A 13 -12.65 8.72 2.36
CA LEU A 13 -13.11 10.11 2.18
C LEU A 13 -12.13 10.95 1.34
N GLY A 14 -11.53 10.37 0.29
CA GLY A 14 -10.55 11.05 -0.57
C GLY A 14 -9.17 11.29 0.06
N SER A 15 -8.97 10.96 1.35
CA SER A 15 -7.68 11.19 2.04
C SER A 15 -6.53 10.35 1.50
N HIS A 16 -6.84 9.24 0.81
CA HIS A 16 -5.88 8.40 0.13
C HIS A 16 -5.20 9.13 -1.05
N GLU A 17 -5.91 10.01 -1.75
CA GLU A 17 -5.37 10.78 -2.89
C GLU A 17 -4.26 11.72 -2.44
N GLU A 18 -4.45 12.41 -1.31
CA GLU A 18 -3.41 13.28 -0.76
C GLU A 18 -2.17 12.48 -0.32
N PHE A 19 -2.38 11.28 0.22
CA PHE A 19 -1.28 10.37 0.55
C PHE A 19 -0.51 9.98 -0.71
N ILE A 20 -1.21 9.54 -1.76
CA ILE A 20 -0.63 9.17 -3.05
C ILE A 20 0.12 10.36 -3.65
N HIS A 21 -0.46 11.56 -3.63
CA HIS A 21 0.19 12.76 -4.14
C HIS A 21 1.49 13.07 -3.38
N ARG A 22 1.50 12.99 -2.04
CA ARG A 22 2.71 13.16 -1.22
C ARG A 22 3.76 12.07 -1.48
N LEU A 23 3.32 10.86 -1.80
CA LEU A 23 4.18 9.72 -2.13
C LEU A 23 4.80 9.88 -3.53
N ALA A 24 4.00 10.25 -4.53
CA ALA A 24 4.36 10.44 -5.93
C ALA A 24 5.19 11.70 -6.16
N ALA A 25 4.92 12.79 -5.43
CA ALA A 25 5.70 14.04 -5.48
C ALA A 25 7.19 13.82 -5.21
N LYS A 26 7.55 12.75 -4.48
CA LYS A 26 8.94 12.37 -4.23
C LYS A 26 9.59 11.55 -5.36
N ARG A 27 8.99 11.49 -6.56
CA ARG A 27 9.55 11.04 -7.85
C ARG A 27 9.98 9.57 -8.01
N HIS A 28 9.61 8.68 -7.08
CA HIS A 28 10.02 7.25 -7.17
C HIS A 28 8.92 6.30 -7.66
N LEU A 29 7.69 6.79 -7.82
CA LEU A 29 6.49 5.95 -8.00
C LEU A 29 5.56 6.48 -9.10
N THR A 30 4.91 5.53 -9.78
CA THR A 30 3.89 5.80 -10.79
C THR A 30 2.67 4.95 -10.46
N GLU A 31 1.52 5.59 -10.37
CA GLU A 31 0.25 4.88 -10.22
C GLU A 31 -0.13 4.22 -11.54
N VAL A 32 -0.61 2.98 -11.49
CA VAL A 32 -1.16 2.26 -12.64
C VAL A 32 -2.57 1.81 -12.36
N THR A 33 -3.35 1.63 -13.42
CA THR A 33 -4.77 1.27 -13.35
C THR A 33 -5.02 -0.23 -13.24
N SER A 34 -3.98 -1.07 -13.41
CA SER A 34 -4.10 -2.52 -13.43
C SER A 34 -3.12 -3.17 -12.44
N LEU A 35 -3.55 -4.28 -11.84
CA LEU A 35 -2.70 -5.03 -10.92
C LEU A 35 -1.50 -5.62 -11.66
N GLU A 36 -1.69 -6.08 -12.89
CA GLU A 36 -0.71 -6.77 -13.74
C GLU A 36 0.51 -5.90 -14.04
N GLU A 37 0.28 -4.62 -14.27
CA GLU A 37 1.34 -3.64 -14.56
C GLU A 37 2.07 -3.14 -13.32
N SER A 38 1.54 -3.40 -12.12
CA SER A 38 2.13 -2.94 -10.87
C SER A 38 3.29 -3.82 -10.40
N ASP A 39 4.32 -3.19 -9.85
CA ASP A 39 5.39 -3.86 -9.11
C ASP A 39 5.00 -4.12 -7.64
N VAL A 40 4.07 -3.32 -7.11
CA VAL A 40 3.69 -3.31 -5.69
C VAL A 40 2.22 -2.92 -5.53
N ILE A 41 1.56 -3.48 -4.53
CA ILE A 41 0.20 -3.09 -4.14
C ILE A 41 0.29 -2.06 -3.01
N LEU A 42 -0.40 -0.93 -3.15
CA LEU A 42 -0.57 0.07 -2.10
C LEU A 42 -2.01 0.00 -1.58
N ALA A 43 -2.20 -0.70 -0.47
CA ALA A 43 -3.52 -0.90 0.13
C ALA A 43 -3.78 0.14 1.24
N PHE A 44 -4.93 0.80 1.20
CA PHE A 44 -5.39 1.76 2.21
C PHE A 44 -6.50 1.17 3.06
N CYS A 45 -6.25 1.06 4.36
CA CYS A 45 -7.17 0.52 5.36
C CYS A 45 -7.52 1.62 6.38
N PRO A 46 -8.65 2.33 6.20
CA PRO A 46 -9.16 3.22 7.23
C PRO A 46 -9.71 2.42 8.41
N ILE A 47 -9.30 2.81 9.62
CA ILE A 47 -9.87 2.25 10.85
C ILE A 47 -11.19 2.98 11.12
N VAL A 48 -12.28 2.23 10.97
CA VAL A 48 -13.65 2.72 11.17
C VAL A 48 -14.29 2.05 12.38
N SER A 49 -13.95 0.78 12.61
CA SER A 49 -14.48 0.00 13.72
C SER A 49 -13.38 -0.28 14.74
N ARG A 50 -12.56 -1.29 14.49
CA ARG A 50 -11.47 -1.76 15.34
C ARG A 50 -10.33 -2.17 14.43
N ALA A 51 -9.11 -1.79 14.81
CA ALA A 51 -7.91 -2.06 14.02
C ALA A 51 -7.78 -3.53 13.60
N GLY A 52 -8.05 -4.49 14.50
CA GLY A 52 -7.99 -5.92 14.18
C GLY A 52 -8.96 -6.33 13.07
N THR A 53 -10.23 -5.95 13.21
CA THR A 53 -11.29 -6.31 12.25
C THR A 53 -11.06 -5.66 10.89
N ASP A 54 -10.76 -4.35 10.88
CA ASP A 54 -10.57 -3.61 9.63
C ASP A 54 -9.31 -4.09 8.88
N VAL A 55 -8.22 -4.39 9.60
CA VAL A 55 -7.00 -4.97 9.00
C VAL A 55 -7.24 -6.38 8.47
N GLU A 56 -7.95 -7.24 9.20
CA GLU A 56 -8.29 -8.59 8.73
C GLU A 56 -9.12 -8.54 7.44
N ALA A 57 -10.15 -7.70 7.40
CA ALA A 57 -10.97 -7.49 6.21
C ALA A 57 -10.16 -6.90 5.05
N ALA A 58 -9.19 -6.02 5.33
CA ALA A 58 -8.29 -5.50 4.31
C ALA A 58 -7.41 -6.61 3.71
N LEU A 59 -6.83 -7.47 4.56
CA LEU A 59 -5.96 -8.57 4.12
C LEU A 59 -6.67 -9.60 3.25
N GLN A 60 -7.98 -9.80 3.44
CA GLN A 60 -8.81 -10.67 2.61
C GLN A 60 -9.08 -10.10 1.21
N GLN A 61 -9.11 -8.76 1.08
CA GLN A 61 -9.35 -8.08 -0.20
C GLN A 61 -8.07 -7.90 -1.02
N ILE A 62 -6.91 -7.87 -0.37
CA ILE A 62 -5.62 -7.67 -1.04
C ILE A 62 -5.22 -8.97 -1.78
N PRO A 63 -4.94 -8.93 -3.09
CA PRO A 63 -4.50 -10.12 -3.81
C PRO A 63 -3.11 -10.60 -3.36
N ALA A 64 -2.84 -11.90 -3.54
CA ALA A 64 -1.56 -12.53 -3.22
C ALA A 64 -0.57 -12.52 -4.38
N GLY A 65 0.69 -12.83 -4.07
CA GLY A 65 1.74 -12.99 -5.07
C GLY A 65 2.50 -11.72 -5.45
N LYS A 66 2.21 -10.56 -4.84
CA LYS A 66 3.00 -9.33 -5.01
C LYS A 66 3.34 -8.70 -3.67
N PRO A 67 4.45 -7.94 -3.58
CA PRO A 67 4.75 -7.15 -2.38
C PRO A 67 3.62 -6.16 -2.10
N VAL A 68 3.26 -6.02 -0.81
CA VAL A 68 2.16 -5.16 -0.37
C VAL A 68 2.68 -4.10 0.58
N ILE A 69 2.20 -2.87 0.43
CA ILE A 69 2.28 -1.82 1.43
C ILE A 69 0.87 -1.62 1.97
N LEU A 70 0.64 -2.01 3.23
CA LEU A 70 -0.60 -1.74 3.94
C LEU A 70 -0.47 -0.43 4.72
N VAL A 71 -1.21 0.59 4.29
CA VAL A 71 -1.32 1.89 4.94
C VAL A 71 -2.57 1.89 5.82
N VAL A 72 -2.37 1.76 7.12
CA VAL A 72 -3.44 1.83 8.11
C VAL A 72 -3.69 3.28 8.48
N LEU A 73 -4.89 3.78 8.19
CA LEU A 73 -5.30 5.17 8.38
C LEU A 73 -6.13 5.29 9.66
N HIS A 74 -5.56 5.93 10.68
CA HIS A 74 -6.22 6.18 11.96
C HIS A 74 -6.85 7.58 11.94
N HIS A 75 -8.16 7.64 12.09
CA HIS A 75 -8.89 8.90 12.11
C HIS A 75 -8.68 9.61 13.45
N THR A 76 -8.07 10.80 13.41
CA THR A 76 -7.84 11.62 14.60
C THR A 76 -7.53 13.06 14.20
N PHE A 77 -7.87 14.02 15.06
CA PHE A 77 -7.43 15.41 14.92
C PHE A 77 -6.06 15.67 15.57
N ASP A 78 -5.63 14.80 16.48
CA ASP A 78 -4.41 14.93 17.27
C ASP A 78 -3.19 14.40 16.48
N PRO A 79 -2.23 15.27 16.09
CA PRO A 79 -1.04 14.85 15.35
C PRO A 79 -0.06 14.00 16.18
N ASP A 80 -0.17 14.02 17.50
CA ASP A 80 0.67 13.30 18.46
C ASP A 80 0.00 12.03 19.01
N TYR A 81 -1.22 11.72 18.54
CA TYR A 81 -2.00 10.56 18.96
C TYR A 81 -1.18 9.28 18.87
N THR A 82 -1.13 8.48 19.94
CA THR A 82 -0.36 7.23 19.92
C THR A 82 -1.24 6.08 19.42
N VAL A 83 -0.83 5.49 18.30
CA VAL A 83 -1.48 4.30 17.73
C VAL A 83 -0.66 3.04 18.03
N PRO A 84 -1.31 1.92 18.35
CA PRO A 84 -0.65 0.62 18.40
C PRO A 84 0.01 0.29 17.06
N ASN A 85 1.10 -0.48 17.08
CA ASN A 85 1.74 -0.95 15.86
C ASN A 85 0.85 -1.99 15.15
N SER A 86 0.24 -1.61 14.04
CA SER A 86 -0.70 -2.48 13.31
C SER A 86 -0.02 -3.64 12.59
N SER A 87 1.31 -3.64 12.45
CA SER A 87 2.03 -4.78 11.85
C SER A 87 1.85 -6.08 12.63
N ARG A 88 1.45 -5.99 13.91
CA ARG A 88 1.16 -7.16 14.77
C ARG A 88 -0.15 -7.86 14.41
N LEU A 89 -1.03 -7.17 13.67
CA LEU A 89 -2.34 -7.67 13.25
C LEU A 89 -2.25 -8.39 11.89
N VAL A 90 -1.11 -8.27 11.20
CA VAL A 90 -0.88 -8.93 9.92
C VAL A 90 -0.40 -10.34 10.15
N THR A 91 -1.28 -11.30 9.90
CA THR A 91 -1.02 -12.75 10.08
C THR A 91 -0.65 -13.47 8.78
N ARG A 92 -0.80 -12.78 7.64
CA ARG A 92 -0.55 -13.34 6.32
C ARG A 92 0.95 -13.45 6.05
N GLY A 93 1.39 -14.61 5.57
CA GLY A 93 2.82 -14.93 5.33
C GLY A 93 3.47 -14.22 4.14
N ASP A 94 2.72 -13.41 3.41
CA ASP A 94 3.23 -12.63 2.29
C ASP A 94 4.10 -11.45 2.77
N GLU A 95 4.89 -10.90 1.86
CA GLU A 95 5.74 -9.74 2.15
C GLU A 95 4.90 -8.45 2.24
N ILE A 96 4.33 -8.19 3.42
CA ILE A 96 3.49 -7.02 3.70
C ILE A 96 4.23 -6.02 4.59
N LEU A 97 4.59 -4.87 4.01
CA LEU A 97 5.02 -3.71 4.78
C LEU A 97 3.79 -3.01 5.37
N THR A 98 3.63 -3.03 6.69
CA THR A 98 2.60 -2.22 7.37
C THR A 98 3.16 -0.90 7.85
N VAL A 99 2.40 0.18 7.62
CA VAL A 99 2.66 1.50 8.19
C VAL A 99 1.37 2.11 8.74
N ASP A 100 1.50 2.75 9.90
CA ASP A 100 0.41 3.50 10.54
C ASP A 100 0.50 4.98 10.19
N CYS A 101 -0.62 5.57 9.79
CA CYS A 101 -0.74 6.97 9.43
C CYS A 101 -1.95 7.61 10.14
N LEU A 102 -1.82 8.89 10.47
CA LEU A 102 -2.90 9.68 11.06
C LEU A 102 -3.54 10.56 10.00
N PHE A 103 -4.87 10.58 9.94
CA PHE A 103 -5.60 11.44 9.02
C PHE A 103 -6.83 12.04 9.71
N HIS A 104 -7.34 13.12 9.14
CA HIS A 104 -8.59 13.73 9.53
C HIS A 104 -9.36 14.14 8.28
N GLU A 105 -10.65 13.86 8.20
CA GLU A 105 -11.49 14.16 7.03
C GLU A 105 -11.34 15.60 6.50
N SER A 106 -11.26 16.60 7.38
CA SER A 106 -11.12 18.01 6.98
C SER A 106 -9.69 18.47 6.66
N LYS A 107 -8.67 17.70 7.08
CA LYS A 107 -7.25 18.07 6.91
C LYS A 107 -6.48 17.11 5.99
N GLY A 108 -7.10 16.00 5.60
CA GLY A 108 -6.46 14.86 4.98
C GLY A 108 -5.36 14.28 5.86
N LEU A 109 -4.20 14.01 5.26
CA LEU A 109 -3.08 13.38 5.94
C LEU A 109 -2.37 14.37 6.86
N LEU A 110 -2.35 14.08 8.17
CA LEU A 110 -1.76 15.01 9.15
C LEU A 110 -0.26 15.24 8.90
N LYS A 111 0.20 16.46 9.17
CA LYS A 111 1.63 16.83 9.10
C LYS A 111 2.31 16.51 10.43
N CYS A 112 2.58 15.22 10.70
CA CYS A 112 3.20 14.77 11.95
C CYS A 112 4.49 13.94 11.72
N GLN A 113 5.22 13.65 12.79
CA GLN A 113 6.44 12.83 12.71
C GLN A 113 6.13 11.40 12.27
N ARG A 114 5.00 10.82 12.71
CA ARG A 114 4.58 9.46 12.31
C ARG A 114 4.40 9.34 10.80
N ASN A 115 3.60 10.23 10.20
CA ASN A 115 3.34 10.20 8.75
C ASN A 115 4.62 10.44 7.93
N ARG A 116 5.51 11.33 8.38
CA ARG A 116 6.84 11.51 7.76
C ARG A 116 7.68 10.24 7.80
N LYS A 117 7.71 9.55 8.95
CA LYS A 117 8.42 8.26 9.12
C LYS A 117 7.79 7.15 8.26
N ALA A 118 6.46 7.08 8.19
CA ALA A 118 5.73 6.12 7.36
C ALA A 118 6.09 6.27 5.87
N ILE A 119 6.01 7.49 5.34
CA ILE A 119 6.40 7.79 3.96
C ILE A 119 7.86 7.41 3.72
N LYS A 120 8.79 7.78 4.64
CA LYS A 120 10.21 7.43 4.50
C LYS A 120 10.43 5.92 4.48
N LYS A 121 9.77 5.17 5.37
CA LYS A 121 9.85 3.69 5.45
C LYS A 121 9.34 3.04 4.16
N ILE A 122 8.26 3.54 3.59
CA ILE A 122 7.76 3.09 2.28
C ILE A 122 8.84 3.30 1.21
N GLN A 123 9.44 4.48 1.14
CA GLN A 123 10.47 4.79 0.16
C GLN A 123 11.70 3.87 0.28
N GLU A 124 12.19 3.68 1.50
CA GLU A 124 13.32 2.79 1.77
C GLU A 124 13.00 1.34 1.37
N ARG A 125 11.76 0.89 1.59
CA ARG A 125 11.35 -0.47 1.22
C ARG A 125 11.23 -0.63 -0.29
N LEU A 126 10.64 0.35 -0.98
CA LEU A 126 10.51 0.35 -2.43
C LEU A 126 11.86 0.30 -3.16
N ASN A 127 12.88 0.95 -2.60
CA ASN A 127 14.24 0.90 -3.13
C ASN A 127 14.90 -0.48 -3.00
N LYS A 128 14.44 -1.32 -2.06
CA LYS A 128 14.98 -2.66 -1.83
C LYS A 128 14.26 -3.75 -2.62
N TRP A 129 13.01 -3.53 -3.03
CA TRP A 129 12.26 -4.56 -3.73
C TRP A 129 12.74 -4.77 -5.16
N PRO A 130 12.99 -6.02 -5.60
CA PRO A 130 13.31 -6.31 -6.99
C PRO A 130 12.14 -5.89 -7.89
N LYS A 131 12.43 -5.48 -9.14
CA LYS A 131 11.36 -5.27 -10.13
C LYS A 131 10.75 -6.61 -10.46
N VAL A 132 9.42 -6.69 -10.47
CA VAL A 132 8.74 -7.90 -10.91
C VAL A 132 9.01 -8.02 -12.40
N ARG A 133 9.69 -9.10 -12.83
CA ARG A 133 9.86 -9.40 -14.25
C ARG A 133 8.52 -9.93 -14.75
N GLN A 134 7.92 -9.28 -15.74
CA GLN A 134 6.81 -9.90 -16.47
C GLN A 134 7.39 -11.06 -17.29
N GLU A 135 6.92 -12.28 -17.03
CA GLU A 135 7.15 -13.40 -17.94
C GLU A 135 6.39 -13.09 -19.24
N THR A 136 7.12 -12.66 -20.27
CA THR A 136 6.60 -12.65 -21.63
C THR A 136 6.34 -14.09 -22.03
N GLY A 137 5.07 -14.46 -22.16
CA GLY A 137 4.64 -15.77 -22.61
C GLY A 137 5.42 -16.20 -23.86
N GLY A 138 6.23 -17.24 -23.70
CA GLY A 138 6.90 -17.90 -24.82
C GLY A 138 5.85 -18.42 -25.78
N LYS A 139 5.85 -17.92 -27.02
CA LYS A 139 5.15 -18.57 -28.13
C LYS A 139 5.70 -19.99 -28.24
N VAL A 140 4.87 -20.98 -27.92
CA VAL A 140 5.12 -22.36 -28.31
C VAL A 140 4.91 -22.42 -29.82
N SER A 141 5.99 -22.24 -30.57
CA SER A 141 6.04 -22.64 -31.98
C SER A 141 6.27 -24.15 -31.99
N CYS A 142 5.20 -24.93 -32.12
CA CYS A 142 5.31 -26.32 -32.54
C CYS A 142 5.90 -26.33 -33.96
N CYS A 143 7.23 -26.47 -34.06
CA CYS A 143 7.87 -26.81 -35.31
C CYS A 143 7.67 -28.32 -35.51
N GLY A 144 7.04 -28.67 -36.63
CA GLY A 144 6.71 -30.03 -37.01
C GLY A 144 7.94 -30.93 -37.11
N ILE A 145 7.72 -32.20 -36.77
CA ILE A 145 8.62 -33.29 -37.10
C ILE A 145 8.04 -33.88 -38.39
N CYS A 146 8.78 -33.73 -39.48
CA CYS A 146 8.65 -34.57 -40.66
C CYS A 146 9.26 -35.94 -40.40
#